data_AF-A0A7X9WIX3-F1
#
_entry.id   AF-A0A7X9WIX3-F1
#
_cell.length_a   1.000
_cell.length_b   1.000
_cell.length_c   1.000
_cell.angle_alpha   90.00
_cell.angle_beta   90.00
_cell.angle_gamma   90.00
#
_symmetry.space_group_name_H-M   'P 1'
#
loop_
_entity.id
_entity.type
_entity.pdbx_description
1 polymer ?
#
loop_
_entity_poly.entity_id
_entity_poly.type
_entity_poly.pdbx_seq_one_letter_code
_entity_poly.pdbx_strand_id
1 'polypeptide(L)'
;MNRLIADRPRPGTSAAFLTLSSLGLDCPADLSALYGLIGGFDTPTSATIGEITLFPGYYMLSLDEAVETYRSISADEQWDRRWLPFLASGGGDFYAVICDEPSHDHGAVVGFLLGEPEQTVEFSTIGAMLETISAAYSEGVFYLTGDHHLKADYPKMRGIARRVQPNFVEYLA
;
A
#
# COMPACT_ATOMS: atom_id res chain seq x y z
N MET A 1 10.39 25.57 3.02
CA MET A 1 11.14 24.33 2.81
C MET A 1 10.61 23.31 3.82
N ASN A 2 9.57 22.56 3.45
CA ASN A 2 8.96 21.48 4.26
C ASN A 2 8.47 20.47 3.22
N ARG A 3 9.25 19.39 2.99
CA ARG A 3 9.12 18.06 3.62
C ARG A 3 7.83 17.37 3.19
N LEU A 4 8.00 16.25 2.48
CA LEU A 4 6.95 15.25 2.23
C LEU A 4 6.21 14.99 3.54
N ILE A 5 4.88 15.07 3.50
CA ILE A 5 3.93 14.99 4.63
C ILE A 5 3.90 13.59 5.26
N ALA A 6 4.51 12.60 4.62
CA ALA A 6 4.84 11.31 5.22
C ALA A 6 5.86 11.39 6.40
N ASP A 7 6.09 12.58 6.99
CA ASP A 7 6.92 12.79 8.18
C ASP A 7 6.13 12.96 9.49
N ARG A 8 4.78 12.87 9.44
CA ARG A 8 3.89 12.97 10.62
C ARG A 8 3.00 11.74 10.77
N PRO A 9 3.54 10.62 11.28
CA PRO A 9 2.72 9.44 11.53
C PRO A 9 1.68 9.72 12.61
N ARG A 10 0.43 9.31 12.37
CA ARG A 10 -0.59 9.22 13.40
C ARG A 10 -0.29 8.02 14.30
N PRO A 11 -0.59 8.10 15.61
CA PRO A 11 -0.50 6.94 16.48
C PRO A 11 -1.25 5.75 15.90
N GLY A 12 -0.64 4.56 15.97
CA GLY A 12 -1.29 3.33 15.57
C GLY A 12 -2.50 2.96 16.43
N THR A 13 -3.22 1.94 15.99
CA THR A 13 -4.43 1.42 16.63
C THR A 13 -4.44 -0.09 16.68
N SER A 14 -4.86 -0.66 17.81
CA SER A 14 -5.12 -2.10 17.96
C SER A 14 -6.47 -2.52 17.36
N ALA A 15 -7.25 -1.59 16.80
CA ALA A 15 -8.61 -1.85 16.33
C ALA A 15 -8.68 -2.62 15.00
N ALA A 16 -7.58 -2.70 14.23
CA ALA A 16 -7.57 -3.29 12.90
C ALA A 16 -8.24 -4.68 12.84
N PHE A 17 -7.91 -5.56 13.79
CA PHE A 17 -8.49 -6.91 13.84
C PHE A 17 -10.03 -6.88 13.94
N LEU A 18 -10.58 -6.10 14.88
CA LEU A 18 -12.02 -6.01 15.10
C LEU A 18 -12.73 -5.31 13.93
N THR A 19 -12.09 -4.27 13.37
CA THR A 19 -12.61 -3.54 12.23
C THR A 19 -12.75 -4.44 11.01
N LEU A 20 -11.71 -5.21 10.66
CA LEU A 20 -11.76 -6.14 9.53
C LEU A 20 -12.78 -7.27 9.78
N SER A 21 -12.82 -7.82 10.99
CA SER A 21 -13.81 -8.83 11.37
C SER A 21 -15.24 -8.33 11.16
N SER A 22 -15.51 -7.05 11.44
CA SER A 22 -16.84 -6.44 11.21
C SER A 22 -17.22 -6.30 9.73
N LEU A 23 -16.24 -6.35 8.83
CA LEU A 23 -16.42 -6.36 7.38
C LEU A 23 -16.52 -7.79 6.81
N GLY A 24 -16.39 -8.81 7.66
CA GLY A 24 -16.30 -10.20 7.23
C GLY A 24 -14.94 -10.56 6.60
N LEU A 25 -13.90 -9.81 6.93
CA LEU A 25 -12.53 -10.02 6.46
C LEU A 25 -11.67 -10.60 7.59
N ASP A 26 -10.82 -11.56 7.24
CA ASP A 26 -9.76 -12.00 8.14
C ASP A 26 -8.65 -10.95 8.18
N CYS A 27 -8.05 -10.71 9.35
CA CYS A 27 -7.00 -9.70 9.50
C CYS A 27 -5.62 -10.37 9.52
N PRO A 28 -4.80 -10.22 8.45
CA PRO A 28 -3.42 -10.69 8.46
C PRO A 28 -2.62 -10.06 9.60
N ALA A 29 -1.76 -10.85 10.25
CA ALA A 29 -0.94 -10.39 11.37
C ALA A 29 -0.09 -9.16 10.99
N ASP A 30 0.51 -9.16 9.80
CA ASP A 30 1.32 -8.03 9.31
C ASP A 30 0.50 -6.75 9.12
N LEU A 31 -0.76 -6.87 8.65
CA LEU A 31 -1.64 -5.71 8.50
C LEU A 31 -2.03 -5.14 9.88
N SER A 32 -2.34 -6.02 10.84
CA SER A 32 -2.62 -5.63 12.21
C SER A 32 -1.40 -4.95 12.86
N ALA A 33 -0.21 -5.50 12.64
CA ALA A 33 1.04 -4.92 13.13
C ALA A 33 1.31 -3.55 12.49
N LEU A 34 1.12 -3.41 11.18
CA LEU A 34 1.30 -2.13 10.48
C LEU A 34 0.40 -1.05 11.06
N TYR A 35 -0.92 -1.30 11.15
CA TYR A 35 -1.86 -0.33 11.72
C TYR A 35 -1.66 -0.12 13.23
N GLY A 36 -1.13 -1.12 13.95
CA GLY A 36 -0.73 -0.99 15.35
C GLY A 36 0.47 -0.07 15.56
N LEU A 37 1.35 0.05 14.56
CA LEU A 37 2.50 0.95 14.58
C LEU A 37 2.12 2.36 14.12
N ILE A 38 1.42 2.49 12.98
CA ILE A 38 1.13 3.76 12.34
C ILE A 38 -0.32 3.78 11.84
N GLY A 39 -1.11 4.73 12.31
CA GLY A 39 -2.53 4.91 11.95
C GLY A 39 -2.75 5.68 10.64
N GLY A 40 -1.78 5.65 9.72
CA GLY A 40 -1.67 6.59 8.60
C GLY A 40 -0.90 7.86 8.95
N PHE A 41 -0.99 8.87 8.10
CA PHE A 41 -0.27 10.14 8.28
C PHE A 41 -1.24 11.30 8.54
N ASP A 42 -0.76 12.34 9.21
CA ASP A 42 -1.52 13.58 9.43
C ASP A 42 -1.42 14.45 8.18
N THR A 43 -2.46 14.35 7.35
CA THR A 43 -2.54 14.99 6.04
C THR A 43 -3.44 16.22 6.10
N PRO A 44 -2.89 17.44 5.93
CA PRO A 44 -3.70 18.64 5.76
C PRO A 44 -4.66 18.50 4.58
N THR A 45 -5.88 19.02 4.70
CA THR A 45 -6.87 18.98 3.60
C THR A 45 -6.43 19.72 2.34
N SER A 46 -5.46 20.63 2.45
CA SER A 46 -4.86 21.35 1.32
C SER A 46 -3.68 20.61 0.68
N ALA A 47 -3.24 19.48 1.26
CA ALA A 47 -2.11 18.74 0.75
C ALA A 47 -2.45 18.08 -0.59
N THR A 48 -1.48 18.13 -1.50
CA THR A 48 -1.54 17.40 -2.76
C THR A 48 -1.11 15.95 -2.56
N ILE A 49 -1.53 15.04 -3.46
CA ILE A 49 -1.09 13.65 -3.46
C ILE A 49 0.44 13.57 -3.46
N GLY A 50 1.10 14.38 -4.30
CA GLY A 50 2.56 14.43 -4.41
C GLY A 50 3.25 14.71 -3.07
N GLU A 51 2.64 15.53 -2.21
CA GLU A 51 3.19 15.87 -0.90
C GLU A 51 3.00 14.74 0.13
N ILE A 52 1.99 13.88 0.00
CA ILE A 52 1.66 12.85 1.00
C ILE A 52 2.17 11.46 0.63
N THR A 53 2.81 11.32 -0.55
CA THR A 53 3.34 10.04 -1.01
C THR A 53 4.34 9.44 -0.01
N LEU A 54 4.14 8.17 0.31
CA LEU A 54 5.05 7.34 1.11
C LEU A 54 6.17 6.77 0.25
N PHE A 55 5.87 6.46 -1.01
CA PHE A 55 6.82 6.11 -2.07
C PHE A 55 6.21 6.56 -3.41
N PRO A 56 6.97 6.59 -4.52
CA PRO A 56 6.52 7.19 -5.78
C PRO A 56 5.10 6.76 -6.20
N GLY A 57 4.18 7.72 -6.16
CA GLY A 57 2.80 7.55 -6.62
C GLY A 57 1.81 7.01 -5.59
N TYR A 58 2.23 6.59 -4.39
CA TYR A 58 1.33 5.97 -3.41
C TYR A 58 1.47 6.56 -2.01
N TYR A 59 0.35 6.69 -1.30
CA TYR A 59 0.28 7.09 0.10
C TYR A 59 -0.48 6.06 0.94
N MET A 60 -0.25 6.07 2.25
CA MET A 60 -0.90 5.14 3.17
C MET A 60 -2.26 5.66 3.62
N LEU A 61 -3.27 4.83 3.47
CA LEU A 61 -4.60 5.05 4.03
C LEU A 61 -4.58 4.78 5.53
N SER A 62 -5.20 5.63 6.33
CA SER A 62 -5.61 5.22 7.67
C SER A 62 -6.62 4.09 7.62
N LEU A 63 -6.80 3.42 8.76
CA LEU A 63 -7.76 2.32 8.85
C LEU A 63 -9.18 2.77 8.47
N ASP A 64 -9.59 3.98 8.88
CA ASP A 64 -10.92 4.52 8.54
C ASP A 64 -11.04 4.79 7.03
N GLU A 65 -10.03 5.42 6.42
CA GLU A 65 -9.98 5.65 4.97
C GLU A 65 -9.96 4.34 4.18
N ALA A 66 -9.22 3.33 4.65
CA ALA A 66 -9.18 2.00 4.04
C ALA A 66 -10.56 1.32 4.07
N VAL A 67 -11.28 1.42 5.19
CA VAL A 67 -12.64 0.87 5.34
C VAL A 67 -13.64 1.61 4.46
N GLU A 68 -13.58 2.94 4.43
CA GLU A 68 -14.44 3.76 3.56
C GLU A 68 -14.20 3.44 2.08
N THR A 69 -12.92 3.36 1.70
CA THR A 69 -12.50 2.99 0.34
C THR A 69 -13.01 1.59 -0.01
N TYR A 70 -12.75 0.58 0.83
CA TYR A 70 -13.24 -0.78 0.65
C TYR A 70 -14.75 -0.83 0.43
N ARG A 71 -15.54 -0.15 1.28
CA ARG A 71 -17.00 -0.10 1.13
C ARG A 71 -17.44 0.49 -0.20
N SER A 72 -16.74 1.52 -0.69
CA SER A 72 -17.08 2.17 -1.96
C SER A 72 -16.80 1.30 -3.19
N ILE A 73 -15.72 0.49 -3.16
CA ILE A 73 -15.28 -0.31 -4.32
C ILE A 73 -15.66 -1.79 -4.25
N SER A 74 -16.11 -2.30 -3.10
CA SER A 74 -16.46 -3.72 -2.90
C SER A 74 -17.60 -4.25 -3.78
N ALA A 75 -18.35 -3.36 -4.43
CA ALA A 75 -19.40 -3.71 -5.38
C ALA A 75 -18.92 -3.75 -6.84
N ASP A 76 -17.72 -3.22 -7.13
CA ASP A 76 -17.17 -3.19 -8.49
C ASP A 76 -16.70 -4.58 -8.94
N GLU A 77 -16.98 -4.94 -10.19
CA GLU A 77 -16.69 -6.27 -10.73
C GLU A 77 -15.20 -6.61 -10.79
N GLN A 78 -14.33 -5.58 -10.89
CA GLN A 78 -12.87 -5.76 -10.89
C GLN A 78 -12.31 -6.02 -9.48
N TRP A 79 -13.05 -5.69 -8.42
CA TRP A 79 -12.57 -5.78 -7.06
C TRP A 79 -12.92 -7.13 -6.43
N ASP A 80 -11.92 -7.84 -5.91
CA ASP A 80 -12.19 -8.99 -5.05
C ASP A 80 -12.55 -8.51 -3.64
N ARG A 81 -13.74 -8.90 -3.16
CA ARG A 81 -14.24 -8.54 -1.84
C ARG A 81 -13.37 -9.04 -0.69
N ARG A 82 -12.42 -9.92 -0.94
CA ARG A 82 -11.45 -10.39 0.05
C ARG A 82 -10.25 -9.47 0.17
N TRP A 83 -10.14 -8.42 -0.63
CA TRP A 83 -9.01 -7.50 -0.59
C TRP A 83 -9.35 -6.24 0.19
N LEU A 84 -8.44 -5.82 1.07
CA LEU A 84 -8.52 -4.53 1.75
C LEU A 84 -7.45 -3.59 1.20
N PRO A 85 -7.80 -2.40 0.65
CA PRO A 85 -6.81 -1.43 0.22
C PRO A 85 -6.13 -0.80 1.44
N PHE A 86 -4.80 -0.64 1.40
CA PHE A 86 -4.05 0.03 2.48
C PHE A 86 -3.09 1.11 1.97
N LEU A 87 -2.77 1.10 0.67
CA LEU A 87 -2.10 2.19 -0.02
C LEU A 87 -2.92 2.60 -1.25
N ALA A 88 -2.95 3.88 -1.57
CA ALA A 88 -3.70 4.42 -2.70
C ALA A 88 -2.83 5.36 -3.54
N SER A 89 -3.11 5.41 -4.85
CA SER A 89 -2.49 6.39 -5.76
C SER A 89 -3.24 7.72 -5.82
N GLY A 90 -4.49 7.74 -5.36
CA GLY A 90 -5.44 8.83 -5.55
C GLY A 90 -6.04 8.91 -6.97
N GLY A 91 -5.60 8.05 -7.89
CA GLY A 91 -6.15 7.87 -9.24
C GLY A 91 -7.04 6.64 -9.41
N GLY A 92 -7.26 5.86 -8.34
CA GLY A 92 -8.04 4.60 -8.38
C GLY A 92 -7.19 3.32 -8.32
N ASP A 93 -5.86 3.45 -8.33
CA ASP A 93 -4.97 2.31 -8.12
C ASP A 93 -4.67 2.12 -6.64
N PHE A 94 -4.50 0.86 -6.24
CA PHE A 94 -4.27 0.50 -4.84
C PHE A 94 -3.19 -0.56 -4.73
N TYR A 95 -2.55 -0.58 -3.56
CA TYR A 95 -2.04 -1.84 -3.04
C TYR A 95 -3.02 -2.34 -1.97
N ALA A 96 -3.45 -3.58 -2.14
CA ALA A 96 -4.44 -4.22 -1.30
C ALA A 96 -3.89 -5.50 -0.71
N VAL A 97 -4.27 -5.82 0.53
CA VAL A 97 -3.88 -7.06 1.17
C VAL A 97 -5.01 -8.09 1.05
N ILE A 98 -4.64 -9.36 0.84
CA ILE A 98 -5.58 -10.48 0.77
C ILE A 98 -5.98 -10.89 2.20
N CYS A 99 -7.26 -10.75 2.51
CA CYS A 99 -7.88 -10.96 3.82
C CYS A 99 -8.82 -12.19 3.83
N ASP A 100 -8.35 -13.30 3.25
CA ASP A 100 -9.07 -14.58 3.15
C ASP A 100 -8.19 -15.70 3.74
N GLU A 101 -8.39 -16.06 5.01
CA GLU A 101 -7.53 -17.04 5.72
C GLU A 101 -7.38 -18.38 4.96
N PRO A 102 -8.42 -18.94 4.31
CA PRO A 102 -8.29 -20.15 3.49
C PRO A 102 -7.39 -20.03 2.25
N SER A 103 -7.09 -18.81 1.79
CA SER A 103 -6.25 -18.59 0.61
C SER A 103 -4.78 -18.90 0.89
N HIS A 104 -4.10 -19.52 -0.07
CA HIS A 104 -2.64 -19.67 -0.02
C HIS A 104 -1.92 -18.31 0.06
N ASP A 105 -2.52 -17.28 -0.53
CA ASP A 105 -1.94 -15.94 -0.61
C ASP A 105 -2.47 -15.00 0.50
N HIS A 106 -3.05 -15.55 1.59
CA HIS A 106 -3.49 -14.75 2.73
C HIS A 106 -2.34 -13.89 3.28
N GLY A 107 -2.58 -12.58 3.40
CA GLY A 107 -1.58 -11.59 3.83
C GLY A 107 -0.62 -11.11 2.73
N ALA A 108 -0.70 -11.66 1.51
CA ALA A 108 0.01 -11.14 0.36
C ALA A 108 -0.61 -9.83 -0.14
N VAL A 109 0.16 -9.08 -0.93
CA VAL A 109 -0.20 -7.77 -1.43
C VAL A 109 -0.42 -7.82 -2.94
N VAL A 110 -1.63 -7.43 -3.35
CA VAL A 110 -2.05 -7.28 -4.74
C VAL A 110 -1.78 -5.84 -5.18
N GLY A 111 -1.11 -5.68 -6.31
CA GLY A 111 -1.10 -4.44 -7.08
C GLY A 111 -2.40 -4.36 -7.87
N PHE A 112 -3.30 -3.47 -7.46
CA PHE A 112 -4.56 -3.21 -8.14
C PHE A 112 -4.41 -2.00 -9.06
N LEU A 113 -4.60 -2.21 -10.36
CA LEU A 113 -4.60 -1.18 -11.40
C LEU A 113 -6.00 -1.04 -12.00
N LEU A 114 -6.56 0.15 -11.90
CA LEU A 114 -7.92 0.41 -12.38
C LEU A 114 -7.99 0.28 -13.89
N GLY A 115 -8.93 -0.53 -14.38
CA GLY A 115 -9.12 -0.76 -15.82
C GLY A 115 -8.34 -1.96 -16.36
N GLU A 116 -7.41 -2.51 -15.60
CA GLU A 116 -6.73 -3.76 -15.97
C GLU A 116 -7.59 -4.98 -15.60
N PRO A 117 -7.71 -5.98 -16.51
CA PRO A 117 -8.59 -7.13 -16.28
C PRO A 117 -8.01 -8.12 -15.26
N GLU A 118 -6.69 -8.17 -15.13
CA GLU A 118 -5.99 -9.09 -14.24
C GLU A 118 -5.14 -8.29 -13.24
N GLN A 119 -5.22 -8.68 -11.98
CA GLN A 119 -4.51 -8.02 -10.88
C GLN A 119 -3.44 -8.97 -10.34
N THR A 120 -2.25 -8.45 -10.08
CA THR A 120 -1.08 -9.29 -9.75
C THR A 120 -0.81 -9.26 -8.26
N VAL A 121 -0.59 -10.44 -7.66
CA VAL A 121 0.03 -10.53 -6.34
C VAL A 121 1.50 -10.14 -6.48
N GLU A 122 1.83 -8.89 -6.18
CA GLU A 122 3.18 -8.36 -6.38
C GLU A 122 4.13 -8.76 -5.24
N PHE A 123 3.65 -8.70 -3.99
CA PHE A 123 4.45 -9.06 -2.82
C PHE A 123 3.80 -10.18 -2.03
N SER A 124 4.60 -11.15 -1.59
CA SER A 124 4.14 -12.28 -0.80
C SER A 124 3.69 -11.89 0.61
N THR A 125 4.17 -10.74 1.11
CA THR A 125 3.78 -10.18 2.42
C THR A 125 3.90 -8.64 2.40
N ILE A 126 3.21 -7.98 3.32
CA ILE A 126 3.41 -6.54 3.61
C ILE A 126 4.86 -6.28 4.02
N GLY A 127 5.47 -7.19 4.81
CA GLY A 127 6.88 -7.08 5.20
C GLY A 127 7.83 -6.99 4.00
N ALA A 128 7.66 -7.86 2.99
CA ALA A 128 8.48 -7.85 1.78
C ALA A 128 8.33 -6.55 0.98
N MET A 129 7.11 -6.00 0.92
CA MET A 129 6.84 -4.70 0.30
C MET A 129 7.57 -3.56 1.04
N LEU A 130 7.43 -3.50 2.38
CA LEU A 130 8.06 -2.46 3.19
C LEU A 130 9.59 -2.57 3.19
N GLU A 131 10.15 -3.78 3.19
CA GLU A 131 11.59 -4.01 3.04
C GLU A 131 12.09 -3.51 1.68
N THR A 132 11.36 -3.78 0.60
CA THR A 132 11.67 -3.27 -0.74
C THR A 132 11.67 -1.73 -0.78
N ILE A 133 10.65 -1.10 -0.20
CA ILE A 133 10.53 0.37 -0.10
C ILE A 133 11.70 0.93 0.72
N SER A 134 12.01 0.33 1.87
CA SER A 134 13.10 0.77 2.76
C SER A 134 14.48 0.68 2.08
N ALA A 135 14.74 -0.44 1.39
CA ALA A 135 15.96 -0.62 0.62
C ALA A 135 16.05 0.38 -0.55
N ALA A 136 14.94 0.64 -1.24
CA ALA A 136 14.91 1.62 -2.33
C ALA A 136 15.23 3.05 -1.85
N TYR A 137 14.75 3.45 -0.66
CA TYR A 137 15.17 4.69 -0.02
C TYR A 137 16.67 4.69 0.31
N SER A 138 17.16 3.61 0.92
CA SER A 138 18.55 3.50 1.38
C SER A 138 19.56 3.47 0.23
N GLU A 139 19.19 2.92 -0.92
CA GLU A 139 20.02 2.82 -2.12
C GLU A 139 19.85 4.00 -3.08
N GLY A 140 19.06 5.01 -2.73
CA GLY A 140 18.82 6.19 -3.58
C GLY A 140 18.07 5.86 -4.87
N VAL A 141 17.31 4.76 -4.90
CA VAL A 141 16.42 4.40 -6.01
C VAL A 141 15.23 5.33 -6.08
N PHE A 142 14.76 5.80 -4.91
CA PHE A 142 13.82 6.91 -4.83
C PHE A 142 14.56 8.24 -4.76
N TYR A 143 14.11 9.21 -5.56
CA TYR A 143 14.73 10.52 -5.66
C TYR A 143 13.70 11.61 -5.93
N LEU A 144 14.00 12.84 -5.50
CA LEU A 144 13.19 14.01 -5.81
C LEU A 144 13.63 14.62 -7.14
N THR A 145 12.67 14.96 -8.00
CA THR A 145 12.91 15.76 -9.20
C THR A 145 12.96 17.26 -8.87
N GLY A 146 13.39 18.07 -9.85
CA GLY A 146 13.54 19.53 -9.67
C GLY A 146 12.23 20.28 -9.33
N ASP A 147 11.09 19.65 -9.58
CA ASP A 147 9.73 20.09 -9.25
C ASP A 147 9.18 19.43 -7.97
N HIS A 148 10.05 18.83 -7.14
CA HIS A 148 9.74 18.23 -5.84
C HIS A 148 8.79 17.01 -5.86
N HIS A 149 8.66 16.34 -7.00
CA HIS A 149 7.97 15.06 -7.05
C HIS A 149 8.91 13.90 -6.72
N LEU A 150 8.43 12.95 -5.92
CA LEU A 150 9.15 11.71 -5.64
C LEU A 150 9.01 10.76 -6.84
N LYS A 151 10.14 10.29 -7.38
CA LYS A 151 10.24 9.36 -8.51
C LYS A 151 11.08 8.15 -8.16
N ALA A 152 10.96 7.08 -8.95
CA ALA A 152 11.73 5.85 -8.81
C ALA A 152 12.56 5.56 -10.07
N ASP A 153 13.75 4.99 -9.88
CA ASP A 153 14.41 4.17 -10.89
C ASP A 153 13.79 2.76 -10.87
N TYR A 154 12.69 2.57 -11.59
CA TYR A 154 11.91 1.32 -11.58
C TYR A 154 12.72 0.07 -11.93
N PRO A 155 13.63 0.06 -12.91
CA PRO A 155 14.54 -1.07 -13.13
C PRO A 155 15.35 -1.47 -11.89
N LYS A 156 15.87 -0.50 -11.14
CA LYS A 156 16.58 -0.80 -9.87
C LYS A 156 15.63 -1.24 -8.77
N MET A 157 14.45 -0.61 -8.65
CA MET A 157 13.43 -1.01 -7.67
C MET A 157 13.02 -2.47 -7.87
N ARG A 158 12.78 -2.89 -9.12
CA ARG A 158 12.55 -4.30 -9.48
C ARG A 158 13.70 -5.21 -9.07
N GLY A 159 14.94 -4.75 -9.24
CA GLY A 159 16.13 -5.48 -8.81
C GLY A 159 16.17 -5.70 -7.29
N ILE A 160 15.78 -4.69 -6.52
CA ILE A 160 15.64 -4.77 -5.05
C ILE A 160 14.51 -5.73 -4.69
N ALA A 161 13.33 -5.58 -5.30
CA ALA A 161 12.18 -6.43 -5.03
C ALA A 161 12.49 -7.91 -5.28
N ARG A 162 13.21 -8.23 -6.37
CA ARG A 162 13.69 -9.60 -6.66
C ARG A 162 14.76 -10.10 -5.69
N ARG A 163 15.51 -9.22 -5.05
CA ARG A 163 16.47 -9.62 -4.01
C ARG A 163 15.78 -9.95 -2.70
N VAL A 164 14.73 -9.21 -2.34
CA VAL A 164 13.88 -9.45 -1.16
C VAL A 164 13.00 -10.69 -1.36
N GLN A 165 12.37 -10.79 -2.53
CA GLN A 165 11.49 -11.88 -2.94
C GLN A 165 11.91 -12.36 -4.33
N PRO A 166 12.65 -13.48 -4.45
CA PRO A 166 13.16 -13.98 -5.75
C PRO A 166 12.11 -14.19 -6.84
N ASN A 167 10.87 -14.46 -6.46
CA ASN A 167 9.74 -14.67 -7.37
C ASN A 167 8.92 -13.40 -7.61
N PHE A 168 9.47 -12.20 -7.32
CA PHE A 168 8.77 -10.94 -7.55
C PHE A 168 8.38 -10.76 -9.02
N VAL A 169 7.10 -10.51 -9.23
CA VAL A 169 6.47 -10.18 -10.50
C VAL A 169 5.65 -8.92 -10.26
N GLU A 170 5.82 -7.92 -11.11
CA GLU A 170 4.95 -6.74 -11.15
C GLU A 170 4.12 -6.79 -12.43
N TYR A 171 2.99 -6.10 -12.43
CA TYR A 171 2.28 -5.85 -13.67
C TYR A 171 3.15 -5.00 -14.60
N LEU A 172 3.43 -5.51 -15.80
CA LEU A 172 4.11 -4.76 -16.85
C LEU A 172 3.05 -4.20 -17.79
N ALA A 173 2.64 -2.95 -17.56
CA ALA A 173 1.90 -2.17 -18.56
C ALA A 173 2.80 -1.82 -19.76
#